data_AF-A0A376ZM47-F1
#
_entry.id   AF-A0A376ZM47-F1
#
_cell.length_a   1.000
_cell.length_b   1.000
_cell.length_c   1.000
_cell.angle_alpha   90.00
_cell.angle_beta   90.00
_cell.angle_gamma   90.00
#
_symmetry.space_group_name_H-M   'P 1'
#
loop_
_entity.id
_entity.type
_entity.pdbx_description
1 polymer ?
#
loop_
_entity_poly.entity_id
_entity_poly.type
_entity_poly.pdbx_seq_one_letter_code
_entity_poly.pdbx_strand_id
1 'polypeptide(L)'
;MIESKRFDSLYKQIDLVPEEFKKLVNEEVENHAATDKAPSTHTSPVVPVTTPGTKPDLNASFVSANAEQFYQYQPTEIILSEGRLVDSQGYGVAGVNYYTNSGRGVTGENGEFSFSWGETISFGIDTFELGSVRGNKSTIALTELGDEVRGANIDQLIHRYSTTGQNNTRVVPDDVRKVFAEYPNVINEIINLSLSNGATLGEGEQVVNLPNEFIEQFNTGQAKEIDTAICAKTDGCNEARWFSLTTRNV
;
A
#
# COMPACT_ATOMS: atom_id res chain seq x y z
N MET A 1 5.86 -26.21 29.76
CA MET A 1 4.69 -26.83 30.44
C MET A 1 3.54 -25.86 30.73
N ILE A 2 3.80 -24.56 30.94
CA ILE A 2 2.74 -23.56 31.20
C ILE A 2 1.98 -23.17 29.91
N GLU A 3 2.67 -23.10 28.76
CA GLU A 3 2.04 -22.78 27.47
C GLU A 3 1.07 -23.85 26.98
N SER A 4 1.41 -25.14 27.12
CA SER A 4 0.52 -26.24 26.73
C SER A 4 -0.80 -26.26 27.51
N LYS A 5 -0.80 -25.90 28.80
CA LYS A 5 -2.02 -25.80 29.61
C LYS A 5 -2.88 -24.58 29.25
N ARG A 6 -2.25 -23.49 28.78
CA ARG A 6 -2.95 -22.30 28.29
C ARG A 6 -3.59 -22.57 26.92
N PHE A 7 -2.91 -23.36 26.10
CA PHE A 7 -3.40 -23.86 24.81
C PHE A 7 -4.62 -24.78 24.97
N ASP A 8 -4.56 -25.78 25.85
CA ASP A 8 -5.68 -26.70 26.11
C ASP A 8 -6.93 -26.00 26.67
N SER A 9 -6.74 -24.89 27.40
CA SER A 9 -7.82 -24.07 27.94
C SER A 9 -8.56 -23.28 26.85
N LEU A 10 -7.83 -22.74 25.86
CA LEU A 10 -8.40 -22.01 24.72
C LEU A 10 -9.04 -22.99 23.72
N TYR A 11 -8.44 -24.17 23.57
CA TYR A 11 -8.89 -25.24 22.69
C TYR A 11 -10.29 -25.78 23.05
N LYS A 12 -10.66 -25.82 24.33
CA LYS A 12 -12.02 -26.23 24.77
C LYS A 12 -13.11 -25.20 24.51
N GLN A 13 -12.76 -23.96 24.16
CA GLN A 13 -13.73 -22.89 23.88
C GLN A 13 -14.06 -22.76 22.39
N ILE A 14 -13.33 -23.46 21.52
CA ILE A 14 -13.47 -23.37 20.07
C ILE A 14 -13.79 -24.78 19.58
N ASP A 15 -14.97 -24.96 18.99
CA ASP A 15 -15.52 -26.26 18.56
C ASP A 15 -14.84 -26.78 17.27
N LEU A 16 -13.50 -26.74 17.22
CA LEU A 16 -12.67 -27.11 16.08
C LEU A 16 -11.83 -28.35 16.39
N VAL A 17 -11.64 -29.24 15.42
CA VAL A 17 -10.90 -30.51 15.55
C VAL A 17 -9.40 -30.25 15.76
N PRO A 18 -8.65 -31.06 16.56
CA PRO A 18 -7.32 -30.65 17.04
C PRO A 18 -6.28 -30.46 15.95
N GLU A 19 -6.43 -31.23 14.87
CA GLU A 19 -5.58 -31.18 13.70
C GLU A 19 -5.81 -29.92 12.87
N GLU A 20 -7.06 -29.46 12.73
CA GLU A 20 -7.40 -28.23 12.01
C GLU A 20 -6.92 -26.99 12.76
N PHE A 21 -7.07 -26.98 14.08
CA PHE A 21 -6.58 -25.88 14.90
C PHE A 21 -5.05 -25.79 14.88
N LYS A 22 -4.33 -26.91 14.97
CA LYS A 22 -2.87 -26.91 14.85
C LYS A 22 -2.40 -26.41 13.49
N LYS A 23 -3.12 -26.76 12.41
CA LYS A 23 -2.81 -26.26 11.07
C LYS A 23 -2.97 -24.73 10.99
N LEU A 24 -4.08 -24.20 11.49
CA LEU A 24 -4.33 -22.76 11.55
C LEU A 24 -3.29 -22.02 12.39
N VAL A 25 -2.92 -22.56 13.56
CA VAL A 25 -1.87 -21.99 14.42
C VAL A 25 -0.53 -21.96 13.70
N ASN A 26 -0.16 -23.04 13.00
CA ASN A 26 1.11 -23.09 12.26
C ASN A 26 1.10 -22.12 11.07
N GLU A 27 0.00 -22.06 10.31
CA GLU A 27 -0.18 -21.08 9.23
C GLU A 27 -0.10 -19.64 9.74
N GLU A 28 -0.67 -19.35 10.91
CA GLU A 28 -0.62 -18.02 11.51
C GLU A 28 0.76 -17.67 12.06
N VAL A 29 1.49 -18.65 12.63
CA VAL A 29 2.89 -18.48 13.04
C VAL A 29 3.81 -18.25 11.84
N GLU A 30 3.63 -18.97 10.74
CA GLU A 30 4.39 -18.78 9.49
C GLU A 30 4.08 -17.42 8.86
N ASN A 31 2.80 -17.04 8.78
CA ASN A 31 2.40 -15.70 8.38
C ASN A 31 2.96 -14.64 9.33
N HIS A 32 3.16 -14.98 10.61
CA HIS A 32 3.71 -14.06 11.60
C HIS A 32 5.25 -13.93 11.59
N ALA A 33 5.96 -14.88 11.00
CA ALA A 33 7.43 -14.92 10.99
C ALA A 33 8.07 -14.33 9.72
N ALA A 34 7.27 -14.02 8.69
CA ALA A 34 7.76 -13.37 7.48
C ALA A 34 8.25 -11.94 7.75
N THR A 35 9.41 -11.57 7.19
CA THR A 35 10.03 -10.23 7.32
C THR A 35 9.37 -9.16 6.45
N ASP A 36 8.52 -9.56 5.50
CA ASP A 36 7.90 -8.70 4.47
C ASP A 36 6.38 -8.59 4.67
N LYS A 37 5.91 -8.26 5.89
CA LYS A 37 4.47 -8.17 6.17
C LYS A 37 3.87 -6.82 5.77
N ALA A 38 2.62 -6.88 5.34
CA ALA A 38 1.74 -5.71 5.30
C ALA A 38 1.48 -5.18 6.74
N PRO A 39 1.15 -3.89 6.91
CA PRO A 39 1.27 -3.18 8.19
C PRO A 39 0.20 -3.56 9.22
N SER A 40 -0.80 -4.37 8.85
CA SER A 40 -1.84 -4.84 9.77
C SER A 40 -2.41 -6.18 9.33
N THR A 41 -2.21 -7.20 10.16
CA THR A 41 -2.71 -8.58 9.98
C THR A 41 -3.98 -8.85 10.81
N HIS A 42 -4.56 -7.83 11.46
CA HIS A 42 -5.81 -7.97 12.21
C HIS A 42 -7.04 -7.89 11.29
N THR A 43 -7.31 -8.93 10.52
CA THR A 43 -8.68 -9.15 10.02
C THR A 43 -9.36 -10.13 10.97
N SER A 44 -10.36 -9.67 11.72
CA SER A 44 -11.17 -10.59 12.53
C SER A 44 -12.05 -11.41 11.58
N PRO A 45 -11.91 -12.74 11.48
CA PRO A 45 -12.74 -13.57 10.62
C PRO A 45 -14.14 -13.82 11.23
N VAL A 46 -14.54 -13.05 12.25
CA VAL A 46 -15.77 -13.24 12.99
C VAL A 46 -16.93 -12.85 12.09
N VAL A 47 -17.55 -13.86 11.48
CA VAL A 47 -18.80 -13.72 10.74
C VAL A 47 -19.88 -13.33 11.76
N PRO A 48 -20.62 -12.22 11.57
CA PRO A 48 -21.69 -11.83 12.48
C PRO A 48 -22.72 -12.95 12.61
N VAL A 49 -23.04 -13.35 13.84
CA VAL A 49 -24.08 -14.35 14.12
C VAL A 49 -25.42 -13.79 13.66
N THR A 50 -26.09 -14.47 12.73
CA THR A 50 -27.46 -14.14 12.32
C THR A 50 -28.46 -14.81 13.25
N THR A 51 -29.48 -14.05 13.66
CA THR A 51 -30.56 -14.56 14.53
C THR A 51 -31.35 -15.64 13.78
N PRO A 52 -31.56 -16.84 14.37
CA PRO A 52 -32.34 -17.90 13.74
C PRO A 52 -33.71 -17.39 13.28
N GLY A 53 -34.04 -17.57 11.99
CA GLY A 53 -35.31 -17.13 11.40
C GLY A 53 -35.25 -15.82 10.61
N THR A 54 -34.14 -15.08 10.64
CA THR A 54 -33.95 -13.91 9.77
C THR A 54 -33.48 -14.34 8.38
N LYS A 55 -34.13 -13.81 7.33
CA LYS A 55 -33.75 -14.04 5.94
C LYS A 55 -33.22 -12.72 5.36
N PRO A 56 -32.16 -12.74 4.53
CA PRO A 56 -31.70 -11.59 3.78
C PRO A 56 -32.62 -11.37 2.56
N ASP A 57 -33.92 -11.21 2.80
CA ASP A 57 -34.92 -10.93 1.78
C ASP A 57 -35.59 -9.60 2.14
N LEU A 58 -35.39 -8.60 1.28
CA LEU A 58 -36.00 -7.26 1.42
C LEU A 58 -37.54 -7.30 1.41
N ASN A 59 -38.14 -8.41 0.96
CA ASN A 59 -39.59 -8.61 0.92
C ASN A 59 -40.14 -9.38 2.13
N ALA A 60 -39.29 -9.78 3.08
CA ALA A 60 -39.72 -10.47 4.29
C ALA A 60 -40.27 -9.49 5.35
N SER A 61 -41.14 -9.99 6.24
CA SER A 61 -41.71 -9.18 7.34
C SER A 61 -40.69 -8.68 8.36
N PHE A 62 -39.49 -9.29 8.43
CA PHE A 62 -38.37 -8.86 9.26
C PHE A 62 -37.08 -8.97 8.46
N VAL A 63 -36.51 -7.81 8.11
CA VAL A 63 -35.23 -7.68 7.40
C VAL A 63 -34.10 -7.69 8.43
N SER A 64 -33.07 -8.50 8.21
CA SER A 64 -31.88 -8.52 9.07
C SER A 64 -31.14 -7.18 9.03
N ALA A 65 -30.62 -6.70 10.17
CA ALA A 65 -29.78 -5.50 10.21
C ALA A 65 -28.51 -5.61 9.34
N ASN A 66 -28.09 -6.83 9.00
CA ASN A 66 -26.97 -7.11 8.11
C ASN A 66 -27.40 -7.37 6.65
N ALA A 67 -28.68 -7.17 6.30
CA ALA A 67 -29.16 -7.44 4.94
C ALA A 67 -28.38 -6.65 3.87
N GLU A 68 -27.93 -5.44 4.18
CA GLU A 68 -27.10 -4.64 3.27
C GLU A 68 -25.77 -5.31 2.91
N GLN A 69 -25.17 -6.10 3.82
CA GLN A 69 -23.94 -6.84 3.54
C GLN A 69 -24.14 -8.01 2.57
N PHE A 70 -25.35 -8.60 2.55
CA PHE A 70 -25.68 -9.71 1.64
C PHE A 70 -25.98 -9.25 0.20
N TYR A 71 -26.38 -7.99 0.01
CA TYR A 71 -26.57 -7.39 -1.31
C TYR A 71 -25.32 -6.68 -1.84
N GLN A 72 -24.23 -6.63 -1.05
CA GLN A 72 -22.95 -6.25 -1.62
C GLN A 72 -22.55 -7.31 -2.64
N TYR A 73 -22.34 -6.87 -3.88
CA TYR A 73 -21.83 -7.73 -4.94
C TYR A 73 -20.53 -8.37 -4.48
N GLN A 74 -20.58 -9.67 -4.23
CA GLN A 74 -19.41 -10.51 -4.01
C GLN A 74 -19.13 -11.25 -5.33
N PRO A 75 -18.05 -10.91 -6.06
CA PRO A 75 -17.73 -11.58 -7.31
C PRO A 75 -17.50 -13.08 -7.06
N THR A 76 -18.23 -13.93 -7.79
CA THR A 76 -18.15 -15.39 -7.70
C THR A 76 -16.92 -15.98 -8.38
N GLU A 77 -16.27 -15.21 -9.25
CA GLU A 77 -15.02 -15.55 -9.91
C GLU A 77 -14.00 -14.45 -9.65
N ILE A 78 -12.82 -14.85 -9.17
CA ILE A 78 -11.67 -13.97 -9.00
C ILE A 78 -11.13 -13.68 -10.41
N ILE A 79 -11.50 -12.54 -10.98
CA ILE A 79 -10.93 -12.10 -12.26
C ILE A 79 -9.51 -11.60 -11.98
N LEU A 80 -8.52 -12.50 -12.14
CA LEU A 80 -7.12 -12.12 -12.16
C LEU A 80 -6.92 -11.14 -13.33
N SER A 81 -6.61 -9.90 -12.96
CA SER A 81 -6.45 -8.76 -13.84
C SER A 81 -4.99 -8.34 -13.82
N GLU A 82 -4.51 -7.89 -14.98
CA GLU A 82 -3.18 -7.27 -15.10
C GLU A 82 -3.34 -5.75 -15.02
N GLY A 83 -2.66 -5.14 -14.07
CA GLY A 83 -2.61 -3.71 -13.83
C GLY A 83 -1.26 -3.11 -14.22
N ARG A 84 -1.22 -1.79 -14.38
CA ARG A 84 0.00 -1.02 -14.63
C ARG A 84 0.11 0.13 -13.64
N LEU A 85 1.22 0.17 -12.91
CA LEU A 85 1.61 1.30 -12.07
C LEU A 85 2.35 2.32 -12.93
N VAL A 86 1.88 3.57 -12.94
CA VAL A 86 2.46 4.63 -13.77
C VAL A 86 2.81 5.87 -12.95
N ASP A 87 3.83 6.60 -13.38
CA ASP A 87 4.14 7.94 -12.87
C ASP A 87 3.12 8.97 -13.37
N SER A 88 3.21 10.20 -12.86
CA SER A 88 2.38 11.33 -13.26
C SER A 88 2.50 11.71 -14.75
N GLN A 89 3.55 11.25 -15.44
CA GLN A 89 3.75 11.43 -16.89
C GLN A 89 3.16 10.27 -17.70
N GLY A 90 2.65 9.22 -17.05
CA GLY A 90 2.08 8.02 -17.66
C GLY A 90 3.10 6.94 -18.01
N TYR A 91 4.36 7.07 -17.57
CA TYR A 91 5.38 6.04 -17.78
C TYR A 91 5.28 4.94 -16.72
N GLY A 92 5.54 3.70 -17.12
CA GLY A 92 5.49 2.55 -16.21
C GLY A 92 6.55 2.65 -15.10
N VAL A 93 6.19 2.18 -13.91
CA VAL A 93 7.06 2.20 -12.72
C VAL A 93 7.39 0.77 -12.29
N ALA A 94 8.62 0.35 -12.57
CA ALA A 94 9.18 -0.95 -12.24
C ALA A 94 9.87 -0.95 -10.87
N GLY A 95 9.93 -2.12 -10.21
CA GLY A 95 10.69 -2.29 -8.96
C GLY A 95 9.94 -1.90 -7.68
N VAL A 96 8.62 -1.68 -7.75
CA VAL A 96 7.78 -1.36 -6.59
C VAL A 96 7.08 -2.62 -6.09
N ASN A 97 7.13 -2.87 -4.78
CA ASN A 97 6.44 -4.00 -4.18
C ASN A 97 4.93 -3.74 -4.19
N TYR A 98 4.14 -4.75 -4.53
CA TYR A 98 2.69 -4.72 -4.42
C TYR A 98 2.18 -5.89 -3.57
N TYR A 99 1.14 -5.63 -2.80
CA TYR A 99 0.50 -6.59 -1.92
C TYR A 99 -1.01 -6.48 -2.09
N THR A 100 -1.64 -7.62 -2.30
CA THR A 100 -3.08 -7.75 -2.40
C THR A 100 -3.54 -8.97 -1.61
N ASN A 101 -4.85 -9.18 -1.50
CA ASN A 101 -5.37 -10.38 -0.85
C ASN A 101 -5.12 -11.64 -1.72
N SER A 102 -5.05 -11.46 -3.03
CA SER A 102 -4.86 -12.55 -3.99
C SER A 102 -3.40 -12.84 -4.33
N GLY A 103 -2.46 -11.94 -4.02
CA GLY A 103 -1.04 -12.16 -4.28
C GLY A 103 -0.12 -11.02 -3.82
N ARG A 104 1.16 -11.22 -4.05
CA ARG A 104 2.19 -10.20 -3.83
C ARG A 104 3.31 -10.35 -4.86
N GLY A 105 4.01 -9.26 -5.13
CA GLY A 105 5.14 -9.28 -6.06
C GLY A 105 5.82 -7.93 -6.17
N VAL A 106 6.57 -7.77 -7.26
CA VAL A 106 7.24 -6.53 -7.64
C VAL A 106 6.75 -6.14 -9.03
N THR A 107 6.51 -4.85 -9.26
CA THR A 107 6.09 -4.35 -10.58
C THR A 107 7.17 -4.62 -11.63
N GLY A 108 6.75 -5.11 -12.80
CA GLY A 108 7.64 -5.45 -13.90
C GLY A 108 8.09 -4.24 -14.73
N GLU A 109 8.69 -4.49 -15.90
CA GLU A 109 9.46 -3.49 -16.68
C GLU A 109 8.61 -2.30 -17.14
N ASN A 110 7.32 -2.50 -17.44
CA ASN A 110 6.37 -1.47 -17.84
C ASN A 110 5.38 -1.09 -16.71
N GLY A 111 5.75 -1.42 -15.47
CA GLY A 111 4.94 -1.25 -14.28
C GLY A 111 3.84 -2.29 -14.11
N GLU A 112 3.92 -3.43 -14.81
CA GLU A 112 2.91 -4.48 -14.75
C GLU A 112 2.85 -5.17 -13.37
N PHE A 113 1.65 -5.47 -12.91
CA PHE A 113 1.39 -6.27 -11.71
C PHE A 113 0.05 -7.01 -11.83
N SER A 114 -0.18 -8.03 -11.01
CA SER A 114 -1.43 -8.79 -11.03
C SER A 114 -2.27 -8.53 -9.79
N PHE A 115 -3.57 -8.38 -9.97
CA PHE A 115 -4.53 -8.17 -8.89
C PHE A 115 -5.92 -8.72 -9.27
N SER A 116 -6.77 -8.91 -8.28
CA SER A 116 -8.16 -9.33 -8.43
C SER A 116 -9.09 -8.12 -8.38
N TRP A 117 -10.02 -8.02 -9.33
CA TRP A 117 -10.90 -6.87 -9.39
C TRP A 117 -11.69 -6.65 -8.09
N GLY A 118 -11.68 -5.41 -7.60
CA GLY A 118 -12.37 -4.99 -6.38
C GLY A 118 -11.54 -5.06 -5.09
N GLU A 119 -10.37 -5.69 -5.10
CA GLU A 119 -9.50 -5.80 -3.93
C GLU A 119 -8.70 -4.52 -3.67
N THR A 120 -8.17 -4.36 -2.45
CA THR A 120 -7.23 -3.28 -2.13
C THR A 120 -5.81 -3.72 -2.51
N ILE A 121 -5.12 -2.87 -3.26
CA ILE A 121 -3.73 -3.06 -3.66
C ILE A 121 -2.88 -2.06 -2.88
N SER A 122 -1.97 -2.57 -2.06
CA SER A 122 -1.00 -1.76 -1.31
C SER A 122 0.34 -1.78 -2.02
N PHE A 123 0.98 -0.62 -2.15
CA PHE A 123 2.27 -0.45 -2.80
C PHE A 123 3.33 0.06 -1.80
N GLY A 124 4.55 -0.41 -1.98
CA GLY A 124 5.67 -0.08 -1.10
C GLY A 124 7.04 -0.30 -1.74
N ILE A 125 8.08 0.16 -1.07
CA ILE A 125 9.47 -0.17 -1.38
C ILE A 125 10.03 -0.83 -0.13
N ASP A 126 10.14 -2.16 -0.15
CA ASP A 126 10.54 -2.93 1.03
C ASP A 126 9.66 -2.62 2.24
N THR A 127 10.21 -2.04 3.32
CA THR A 127 9.47 -1.60 4.52
C THR A 127 8.79 -0.23 4.39
N PHE A 128 9.05 0.53 3.32
CA PHE A 128 8.46 1.84 3.10
C PHE A 128 7.10 1.75 2.41
N GLU A 129 6.10 2.42 2.95
CA GLU A 129 4.72 2.39 2.46
C GLU A 129 4.43 3.59 1.57
N LEU A 130 4.15 3.34 0.29
CA LEU A 130 3.70 4.39 -0.62
C LEU A 130 2.23 4.69 -0.34
N GLY A 131 1.39 3.65 -0.35
CA GLY A 131 -0.03 3.79 -0.05
C GLY A 131 -0.84 2.64 -0.64
N SER A 132 -2.14 2.83 -0.77
CA SER A 132 -3.04 1.79 -1.27
C SER A 132 -4.19 2.35 -2.06
N VAL A 133 -4.70 1.56 -3.00
CA VAL A 133 -5.82 1.94 -3.85
C VAL A 133 -6.69 0.73 -4.12
N ARG A 134 -7.97 0.96 -4.40
CA ARG A 134 -8.88 -0.11 -4.82
C ARG A 134 -8.62 -0.50 -6.27
N GLY A 135 -8.41 -1.78 -6.53
CA GLY A 135 -8.23 -2.36 -7.86
C GLY A 135 -9.52 -2.39 -8.66
N ASN A 136 -9.94 -1.24 -9.19
CA ASN A 136 -11.14 -1.09 -10.02
C ASN A 136 -10.82 -0.50 -11.41
N LYS A 137 -9.54 -0.54 -11.81
CA LYS A 137 -9.05 -0.10 -13.11
C LYS A 137 -7.69 -0.74 -13.41
N SER A 138 -7.33 -0.79 -14.68
CA SER A 138 -6.09 -1.40 -15.17
C SER A 138 -4.86 -0.49 -15.08
N THR A 139 -5.04 0.82 -14.94
CA THR A 139 -3.92 1.76 -14.81
C THR A 139 -4.08 2.56 -13.53
N ILE A 140 -3.05 2.52 -12.69
CA ILE A 140 -3.00 3.17 -11.39
C ILE A 140 -1.83 4.14 -11.41
N ALA A 141 -2.10 5.42 -11.17
CA ALA A 141 -1.03 6.41 -11.07
C ALA A 141 -0.49 6.48 -9.64
N LEU A 142 0.81 6.76 -9.48
CA LEU A 142 1.44 6.98 -8.17
C LEU A 142 0.70 8.05 -7.34
N THR A 143 0.17 9.06 -8.02
CA THR A 143 -0.60 10.15 -7.41
C THR A 143 -1.94 9.72 -6.80
N GLU A 144 -2.41 8.51 -7.09
CA GLU A 144 -3.68 7.97 -6.60
C GLU A 144 -3.50 7.06 -5.38
N LEU A 145 -2.25 6.82 -4.96
CA LEU A 145 -1.93 5.96 -3.82
C LEU A 145 -2.14 6.65 -2.47
N GLY A 146 -2.32 7.97 -2.47
CA GLY A 146 -2.58 8.75 -1.28
C GLY A 146 -3.31 10.04 -1.60
N ASP A 147 -4.04 10.55 -0.61
CA ASP A 147 -4.83 11.77 -0.75
C ASP A 147 -3.95 13.03 -0.71
N GLU A 148 -4.53 14.15 -1.15
CA GLU A 148 -3.94 15.49 -1.05
C GLU A 148 -2.52 15.58 -1.66
N VAL A 149 -1.54 16.04 -0.87
CA VAL A 149 -0.14 16.19 -1.28
C VAL A 149 0.61 14.86 -1.27
N ARG A 150 0.10 13.84 -0.58
CA ARG A 150 0.79 12.56 -0.39
C ARG A 150 1.03 11.85 -1.70
N GLY A 151 0.00 11.76 -2.56
CA GLY A 151 0.12 11.18 -3.90
C GLY A 151 1.21 11.86 -4.75
N ALA A 152 1.28 13.20 -4.71
CA ALA A 152 2.30 13.95 -5.42
C ALA A 152 3.71 13.71 -4.84
N ASN A 153 3.84 13.57 -3.52
CA ASN A 153 5.12 13.29 -2.88
C ASN A 153 5.60 11.86 -3.14
N ILE A 154 4.69 10.88 -3.26
CA ILE A 154 5.04 9.53 -3.71
C ILE A 154 5.64 9.58 -5.12
N ASP A 155 5.00 10.31 -6.03
CA ASP A 155 5.50 10.50 -7.40
C ASP A 155 6.89 11.16 -7.41
N GLN A 156 7.09 12.21 -6.60
CA GLN A 156 8.40 12.86 -6.44
C GLN A 156 9.47 11.94 -5.83
N LEU A 157 9.12 11.14 -4.82
CA LEU A 157 10.04 10.19 -4.20
C LEU A 157 10.50 9.13 -5.20
N ILE A 158 9.56 8.55 -5.96
CA ILE A 158 9.88 7.58 -7.00
C ILE A 158 10.75 8.23 -8.07
N HIS A 159 10.41 9.45 -8.52
CA HIS A 159 11.26 10.17 -9.46
C HIS A 159 12.68 10.42 -8.92
N ARG A 160 12.84 10.71 -7.64
CA ARG A 160 14.14 10.93 -7.01
C ARG A 160 15.02 9.69 -7.00
N TYR A 161 14.46 8.54 -6.63
CA TYR A 161 15.20 7.29 -6.42
C TYR A 161 15.17 6.31 -7.59
N SER A 162 14.38 6.58 -8.63
CA SER A 162 14.36 5.75 -9.84
C SER A 162 15.45 6.14 -10.84
N THR A 163 15.83 5.18 -11.68
CA THR A 163 16.61 5.43 -12.89
C THR A 163 15.68 5.35 -14.11
N THR A 164 16.15 5.88 -15.24
CA THR A 164 15.39 5.79 -16.49
C THR A 164 15.62 4.41 -17.10
N GLY A 165 14.56 3.61 -17.21
CA GLY A 165 14.56 2.30 -17.85
C GLY A 165 14.32 2.40 -19.36
N GLN A 166 13.94 1.27 -19.98
CA GLN A 166 13.57 1.24 -21.39
C GLN A 166 12.24 2.00 -21.61
N ASN A 167 12.08 2.64 -22.77
CA ASN A 167 10.84 3.36 -23.14
C ASN A 167 10.40 4.44 -22.13
N ASN A 168 11.35 5.15 -21.50
CA ASN A 168 11.12 6.17 -20.48
C ASN A 168 10.45 5.68 -19.19
N THR A 169 10.39 4.36 -18.97
CA THR A 169 9.95 3.78 -17.70
C THR A 169 10.83 4.25 -16.56
N ARG A 170 10.27 4.23 -15.36
CA ARG A 170 10.98 4.47 -14.11
C ARG A 170 11.30 3.14 -13.47
N VAL A 171 12.57 2.91 -13.15
CA VAL A 171 12.99 1.68 -12.50
C VAL A 171 13.53 2.03 -11.13
N VAL A 172 12.88 1.55 -10.07
CA VAL A 172 13.40 1.65 -8.70
C VAL A 172 14.51 0.61 -8.53
N PRO A 173 15.78 1.01 -8.35
CA PRO A 173 16.88 0.07 -8.18
C PRO A 173 16.75 -0.74 -6.89
N ASP A 174 17.27 -1.97 -6.92
CA ASP A 174 17.29 -2.85 -5.74
C ASP A 174 18.07 -2.25 -4.56
N ASP A 175 19.03 -1.37 -4.81
CA ASP A 175 19.79 -0.70 -3.75
C ASP A 175 18.94 0.27 -2.91
N VAL A 176 17.89 0.86 -3.49
CA VAL A 176 16.90 1.65 -2.74
C VAL A 176 16.19 0.76 -1.73
N ARG A 177 15.74 -0.43 -2.17
CA ARG A 177 15.09 -1.42 -1.31
C ARG A 177 16.01 -1.86 -0.19
N LYS A 178 17.28 -2.15 -0.50
CA LYS A 178 18.28 -2.54 0.52
C LYS A 178 18.48 -1.47 1.59
N VAL A 179 18.57 -0.19 1.19
CA VAL A 179 18.73 0.89 2.18
C VAL A 179 17.47 1.03 3.03
N PHE A 180 16.28 0.97 2.44
CA PHE A 180 15.03 1.02 3.23
C PHE A 180 14.89 -0.17 4.20
N ALA A 181 15.37 -1.35 3.82
CA ALA A 181 15.42 -2.53 4.69
C ALA A 181 16.30 -2.33 5.95
N GLU A 182 17.27 -1.42 5.91
CA GLU A 182 18.13 -1.10 7.08
C GLU A 182 17.37 -0.31 8.17
N TYR A 183 16.20 0.25 7.85
CA TYR A 183 15.37 1.06 8.75
C TYR A 183 13.99 0.45 9.04
N PRO A 184 13.91 -0.80 9.52
CA PRO A 184 12.63 -1.46 9.76
C PRO A 184 11.85 -0.71 10.85
N ASN A 185 10.54 -0.54 10.62
CA ASN A 185 9.58 0.11 11.52
C ASN A 185 9.67 1.63 11.65
N VAL A 186 10.69 2.30 11.10
CA VAL A 186 10.88 3.75 11.29
C VAL A 186 10.99 4.54 9.99
N ILE A 187 11.20 3.88 8.85
CA ILE A 187 11.38 4.58 7.56
C ILE A 187 10.20 5.49 7.19
N ASN A 188 8.97 5.07 7.51
CA ASN A 188 7.75 5.86 7.28
C ASN A 188 7.62 7.09 8.20
N GLU A 189 8.35 7.12 9.32
CA GLU A 189 8.44 8.27 10.22
C GLU A 189 9.59 9.20 9.84
N ILE A 190 10.67 8.65 9.27
CA ILE A 190 11.84 9.42 8.83
C ILE A 190 11.53 10.17 7.52
N ILE A 191 10.90 9.51 6.55
CA ILE A 191 10.50 10.12 5.28
C ILE A 191 9.00 10.38 5.31
N ASN A 192 8.63 11.62 5.57
CA ASN A 192 7.23 12.01 5.70
C ASN A 192 6.66 12.46 4.35
N LEU A 193 5.80 11.63 3.76
CA LEU A 193 5.11 11.91 2.49
C LEU A 193 3.97 12.93 2.61
N SER A 194 3.56 13.31 3.81
CA SER A 194 2.47 14.27 4.03
C SER A 194 2.95 15.72 4.12
N LEU A 195 4.27 15.96 4.01
CA LEU A 195 4.85 17.30 4.04
C LEU A 195 4.43 18.15 2.83
N SER A 196 4.44 19.46 3.02
CA SER A 196 4.15 20.42 1.95
C SER A 196 5.15 20.25 0.79
N ASN A 197 4.64 20.31 -0.45
CA ASN A 197 5.41 19.96 -1.65
C ASN A 197 5.71 21.16 -2.55
N GLY A 198 5.62 22.38 -2.00
CA GLY A 198 5.88 23.61 -2.75
C GLY A 198 4.73 24.05 -3.67
N ALA A 199 3.53 23.47 -3.52
CA ALA A 199 2.37 23.88 -4.31
C ALA A 199 2.03 25.37 -4.13
N THR A 200 1.58 25.98 -5.22
CA THR A 200 1.06 27.35 -5.22
C THR A 200 -0.44 27.33 -5.02
N LEU A 201 -0.93 27.94 -3.95
CA LEU A 201 -2.35 28.09 -3.70
C LEU A 201 -2.83 29.40 -4.34
N GLY A 202 -3.83 29.30 -5.21
CA GLY A 202 -4.54 30.46 -5.72
C GLY A 202 -5.77 30.75 -4.86
N GLU A 203 -5.71 31.78 -4.01
CA GLU A 203 -6.88 32.32 -3.31
C GLU A 203 -7.30 33.64 -3.98
N GLY A 204 -7.98 33.54 -5.13
CA GLY A 204 -8.41 34.71 -5.89
C GLY A 204 -7.23 35.45 -6.54
N GLU A 205 -6.99 36.71 -6.15
CA GLU A 205 -5.89 37.55 -6.68
C GLU A 205 -4.53 37.31 -5.99
N GLN A 206 -4.48 36.55 -4.88
CA GLN A 206 -3.23 36.24 -4.19
C GLN A 206 -2.74 34.82 -4.51
N VAL A 207 -1.50 34.76 -4.98
CA VAL A 207 -0.74 33.51 -5.14
C VAL A 207 0.10 33.32 -3.90
N VAL A 208 -0.19 32.28 -3.12
CA VAL A 208 0.60 31.89 -1.95
C VAL A 208 1.49 30.71 -2.35
N ASN A 209 2.79 30.90 -2.29
CA ASN A 209 3.77 29.84 -2.51
C ASN A 209 4.06 29.16 -1.17
N LEU A 210 3.72 27.88 -1.06
CA LEU A 210 4.08 27.09 0.11
C LEU A 210 5.56 26.70 0.03
N PRO A 211 6.24 26.53 1.18
CA PRO A 211 7.55 25.89 1.19
C PRO A 211 7.45 24.43 0.70
N ASN A 212 8.56 23.90 0.22
CA ASN A 212 8.68 22.48 -0.14
C ASN A 212 9.38 21.73 0.99
N GLU A 213 8.68 21.56 2.11
CA GLU A 213 9.19 20.82 3.27
C GLU A 213 9.49 19.35 2.92
N PHE A 214 8.75 18.78 1.97
CA PHE A 214 9.00 17.42 1.48
C PHE A 214 10.40 17.26 0.90
N ILE A 215 10.91 18.22 0.13
CA ILE A 215 12.27 18.15 -0.39
C ILE A 215 13.29 18.59 0.66
N GLU A 216 12.98 19.59 1.46
CA GLU A 216 13.89 20.09 2.50
C GLU A 216 14.25 19.02 3.55
N GLN A 217 13.39 18.03 3.78
CA GLN A 217 13.71 16.92 4.69
C GLN A 217 15.00 16.19 4.28
N PHE A 218 15.30 16.08 2.99
CA PHE A 218 16.50 15.38 2.50
C PHE A 218 17.79 16.21 2.67
N ASN A 219 17.70 17.46 3.14
CA ASN A 219 18.85 18.33 3.39
C ASN A 219 19.38 18.22 4.84
N THR A 220 18.61 17.61 5.75
CA THR A 220 18.96 17.53 7.19
C THR A 220 18.55 16.20 7.84
N GLY A 221 19.06 15.93 9.04
CA GLY A 221 18.64 14.78 9.87
C GLY A 221 18.87 13.40 9.23
N GLN A 222 18.06 12.42 9.66
CA GLN A 222 18.15 11.04 9.19
C GLN A 222 17.70 10.88 7.73
N ALA A 223 16.73 11.68 7.26
CA ALA A 223 16.29 11.64 5.86
C ALA A 223 17.45 11.98 4.90
N LYS A 224 18.32 12.93 5.25
CA LYS A 224 19.56 13.20 4.52
C LYS A 224 20.52 12.02 4.51
N GLU A 225 20.70 11.34 5.64
CA GLU A 225 21.63 10.21 5.74
C GLU A 225 21.17 9.06 4.83
N ILE A 226 19.87 8.75 4.84
CA ILE A 226 19.24 7.77 3.97
C ILE A 226 19.39 8.17 2.50
N ASP A 227 19.07 9.43 2.19
CA ASP A 227 19.19 9.97 0.85
C ASP A 227 20.61 9.84 0.32
N THR A 228 21.60 10.27 1.11
CA THR A 228 23.02 10.17 0.76
C THR A 228 23.44 8.73 0.52
N ALA A 229 22.98 7.79 1.36
CA ALA A 229 23.27 6.38 1.23
C ALA A 229 22.68 5.77 -0.06
N ILE A 230 21.46 6.18 -0.44
CA ILE A 230 20.83 5.77 -1.69
C ILE A 230 21.59 6.37 -2.88
N CYS A 231 21.78 7.69 -2.90
CA CYS A 231 22.42 8.38 -4.02
C CYS A 231 23.85 7.91 -4.26
N ALA A 232 24.57 7.51 -3.20
CA ALA A 232 25.91 6.93 -3.33
C ALA A 232 25.91 5.55 -4.02
N LYS A 233 24.81 4.79 -3.90
CA LYS A 233 24.67 3.45 -4.50
C LYS A 233 24.02 3.49 -5.89
N THR A 234 23.28 4.54 -6.23
CA THR A 234 22.56 4.68 -7.51
C THR A 234 23.27 5.57 -8.54
N ASP A 235 24.56 5.84 -8.38
CA ASP A 235 25.35 6.78 -9.21
C ASP A 235 24.74 8.21 -9.26
N GLY A 236 24.15 8.64 -8.14
CA GLY A 236 23.43 9.90 -7.98
C GLY A 236 21.91 9.69 -7.92
N CYS A 237 21.23 10.56 -7.17
CA CYS A 237 19.77 10.66 -7.24
C CYS A 237 19.37 11.72 -8.26
N ASN A 238 18.18 11.56 -8.86
CA ASN A 238 17.67 12.60 -9.75
C ASN A 238 17.39 13.88 -8.96
N GLU A 239 17.73 15.02 -9.56
CA GLU A 239 17.29 16.31 -9.03
C GLU A 239 15.76 16.36 -9.00
N ALA A 240 15.21 16.97 -7.95
CA ALA A 240 13.77 17.10 -7.79
C ALA A 240 13.19 17.84 -9.01
N ARG A 241 12.41 17.13 -9.83
CA ARG A 241 11.65 17.77 -10.89
C ARG A 241 10.50 18.52 -10.24
N TRP A 242 10.51 19.83 -10.34
CA TRP A 242 9.40 20.67 -9.91
C TRP A 242 8.12 20.20 -10.62
N PHE A 243 7.17 19.69 -9.85
CA PHE A 243 5.80 19.63 -10.31
C PHE A 243 5.15 20.96 -9.93
N SER A 244 4.90 21.83 -10.92
CA SER A 244 3.72 22.67 -10.79
C SER A 244 2.54 21.71 -10.84
N LEU A 245 1.90 21.52 -9.69
CA LEU A 245 0.48 21.20 -9.66
C LEU A 245 -0.22 22.38 -10.33
N THR A 246 -0.18 22.43 -11.67
CA THR A 246 -1.00 23.34 -12.43
C THR A 246 -2.41 22.87 -12.14
N THR A 247 -3.07 23.61 -11.26
CA THR A 247 -4.50 23.55 -10.91
C THR A 247 -5.26 22.58 -11.80
N ARG A 248 -5.55 21.38 -11.30
CA ARG A 248 -6.65 20.59 -11.85
C ARG A 248 -7.89 21.45 -11.59
N ASN A 249 -8.34 22.17 -12.62
CA ASN A 249 -9.67 22.74 -12.62
C ASN A 249 -10.63 21.58 -12.38
N VAL A 250 -11.31 21.63 -11.25
CA VAL A 250 -12.53 20.86 -10.97
C VAL A 250 -13.62 21.34 -11.92
#